data_AF-A0A8H4RTC3-F1
#
_entry.id   AF-A0A8H4RTC3-F1
#
_cell.length_a   1.000
_cell.length_b   1.000
_cell.length_c   1.000
_cell.angle_alpha   90.00
_cell.angle_beta   90.00
_cell.angle_gamma   90.00
#
_symmetry.space_group_name_H-M   'P 1'
#
loop_
_entity.id
_entity.type
_entity.pdbx_description
1 polymer ?
#
loop_
_entity_poly.entity_id
_entity_poly.type
_entity_poly.pdbx_seq_one_letter_code
_entity_poly.pdbx_strand_id
1 'polypeptide(L)'
;MPNIVVLGAGVSGLTTAVLLARKPGYKITVLAKHMPGDYDIEYASPWAGANYLPMADEAGCRWEKRTWPELERLARDVPEAGIHFQDTLVLNRNKDATTSTGQWLSSLTSSTPWFQSVVPDFRVVPASEVPAGADSATAFTSVCINTAIYLPYLVSQLLSLGATFTRATLSHISDASKLHASGQPADLIVNCTGLLASKLGGVEDKTVIPVRGQILLVRNDPGVMLTVSGTDDGEDEVCYIMQRAAGGGTILGGTYQKGNWESQPDPNTALRIMKRAVELCPALTGGKGIEALDVVRHAVGLRPLRLDRPTPLNTSPPPSSFSSLHTQRPQQHHPQQATNSPNELKSFIMSVDLGNPYSEGSAWPLLGICFAVLCLLWGIIFAIKYCVKKRSREMEGIELGSIERDSLGVWGGSGGSVSAAPPAPVPRAVILDGQSVAIFRKGTQLPTSPWQLLKPSINSTSRLCDLQRLKLPGSQFSSRLFAPSQSAVMDFSDAFRLVNLGVGAFMIFSGLWHIFPFMFGKLMVGLYVALFGAITVLLEFQIPPQLSRYASFLFSFIGRGIFYIFVGCILIGPSTTTSIFGGAIALVGVAYVILEFIPSIEPPQNMREADGGWGAEQV
;
A
#
# COMPACT_ATOMS: atom_id res chain seq x y z
N MET A 1 -14.55 -7.80 -34.34
CA MET A 1 -14.44 -6.91 -33.17
C MET A 1 -13.18 -7.31 -32.42
N PRO A 2 -12.14 -6.45 -32.38
CA PRO A 2 -10.91 -6.77 -31.65
C PRO A 2 -11.17 -7.12 -30.18
N ASN A 3 -10.58 -8.23 -29.74
CA ASN A 3 -10.48 -8.67 -28.36
C ASN A 3 -9.28 -7.96 -27.72
N ILE A 4 -9.49 -7.13 -26.69
CA ILE A 4 -8.44 -6.39 -26.00
C ILE A 4 -8.36 -6.83 -24.54
N VAL A 5 -7.17 -7.24 -24.09
CA VAL A 5 -6.90 -7.51 -22.68
C VAL A 5 -6.13 -6.34 -22.09
N VAL A 6 -6.69 -5.72 -21.05
CA VAL A 6 -6.02 -4.70 -20.25
C VAL A 6 -5.52 -5.36 -18.97
N LEU A 7 -4.20 -5.44 -18.82
CA LEU A 7 -3.53 -6.17 -17.74
C LEU A 7 -3.24 -5.22 -16.56
N GLY A 8 -4.06 -5.29 -15.52
CA GLY A 8 -3.98 -4.48 -14.29
C GLY A 8 -5.22 -3.60 -14.10
N ALA A 9 -5.78 -3.60 -12.88
CA ALA A 9 -6.95 -2.82 -12.49
C ALA A 9 -6.60 -1.63 -11.57
N GLY A 10 -5.41 -1.06 -11.73
CA GLY A 10 -5.07 0.26 -11.17
C GLY A 10 -5.71 1.39 -11.98
N VAL A 11 -5.58 2.63 -11.51
CA VAL A 11 -6.18 3.81 -12.18
C VAL A 11 -5.79 3.91 -13.66
N SER A 12 -4.54 3.61 -14.02
CA SER A 12 -4.06 3.61 -15.41
C SER A 12 -4.79 2.57 -16.27
N GLY A 13 -4.97 1.35 -15.74
CA GLY A 13 -5.65 0.26 -16.44
C GLY A 13 -7.16 0.49 -16.57
N LEU A 14 -7.83 0.84 -15.47
CA LEU A 14 -9.27 1.12 -15.47
C LEU A 14 -9.61 2.30 -16.38
N THR A 15 -8.87 3.42 -16.30
CA THR A 15 -9.11 4.58 -17.16
C THR A 15 -8.87 4.25 -18.64
N THR A 16 -7.79 3.53 -18.95
CA THR A 16 -7.49 3.10 -20.33
C THR A 16 -8.57 2.15 -20.85
N ALA A 17 -9.04 1.22 -20.03
CA ALA A 17 -10.13 0.31 -20.38
C ALA A 17 -11.44 1.09 -20.64
N VAL A 18 -11.82 2.08 -19.82
CA VAL A 18 -13.00 2.95 -20.07
C VAL A 18 -12.87 3.67 -21.42
N LEU A 19 -11.70 4.26 -21.70
CA LEU A 19 -11.43 4.99 -22.95
C LEU A 19 -11.36 4.09 -24.20
N LEU A 20 -11.14 2.78 -24.02
CA LEU A 20 -11.23 1.77 -25.08
C LEU A 20 -12.65 1.22 -25.23
N ALA A 21 -13.36 0.95 -24.13
CA ALA A 21 -14.74 0.46 -24.13
C ALA A 21 -15.74 1.48 -24.71
N ARG A 22 -15.46 2.79 -24.54
CA ARG A 22 -16.22 3.87 -25.20
C ARG A 22 -16.04 3.92 -26.73
N LYS A 23 -15.18 3.09 -27.34
CA LYS A 23 -15.00 3.01 -28.81
C LYS A 23 -15.79 1.84 -29.39
N PRO A 24 -16.59 2.05 -30.45
CA PRO A 24 -17.44 1.00 -30.99
C PRO A 24 -16.63 -0.15 -31.58
N GLY A 25 -17.04 -1.38 -31.28
CA GLY A 25 -16.50 -2.60 -31.88
C GLY A 25 -15.26 -3.20 -31.22
N TYR A 26 -14.82 -2.68 -30.07
CA TYR A 26 -13.83 -3.35 -29.21
C TYR A 26 -14.54 -4.18 -28.13
N LYS A 27 -13.99 -5.36 -27.82
CA LYS A 27 -14.35 -6.16 -26.65
C LYS A 27 -13.22 -6.04 -25.63
N ILE A 28 -13.54 -5.72 -24.38
CA ILE A 28 -12.56 -5.43 -23.35
C ILE A 28 -12.66 -6.45 -22.22
N THR A 29 -11.54 -7.14 -21.94
CA THR A 29 -11.36 -7.90 -20.70
C THR A 29 -10.31 -7.21 -19.83
N VAL A 30 -10.66 -6.86 -18.59
CA VAL A 30 -9.71 -6.39 -17.58
C VAL A 30 -9.22 -7.58 -16.77
N LEU A 31 -7.93 -7.86 -16.84
CA LEU A 31 -7.27 -9.01 -16.22
C LEU A 31 -6.34 -8.50 -15.12
N ALA A 32 -6.52 -8.89 -13.86
CA ALA A 32 -5.67 -8.39 -12.77
C ALA A 32 -5.56 -9.35 -11.57
N LYS A 33 -4.41 -9.29 -10.88
CA LYS A 33 -4.20 -9.94 -9.58
C LYS A 33 -5.07 -9.25 -8.52
N HIS A 34 -4.90 -7.93 -8.40
CA HIS A 34 -5.63 -7.06 -7.47
C HIS A 34 -6.66 -6.19 -8.19
N MET A 35 -7.79 -5.94 -7.54
CA MET A 35 -8.94 -5.17 -8.04
C MET A 35 -9.36 -4.11 -7.00
N PRO A 36 -10.17 -3.10 -7.38
CA PRO A 36 -10.72 -2.14 -6.43
C PRO A 36 -11.48 -2.82 -5.29
N GLY A 37 -11.18 -2.41 -4.05
CA GLY A 37 -11.58 -3.09 -2.81
C GLY A 37 -10.39 -3.75 -2.11
N ASP A 38 -9.40 -4.24 -2.84
CA ASP A 38 -8.18 -4.82 -2.26
C ASP A 38 -7.23 -3.75 -1.69
N TYR A 39 -6.49 -4.13 -0.66
CA TYR A 39 -5.32 -3.40 -0.16
C TYR A 39 -4.11 -4.35 -0.11
N ASP A 40 -3.17 -4.16 -1.04
CA ASP A 40 -1.93 -4.95 -1.15
C ASP A 40 -0.76 -4.05 -1.61
N ILE A 41 0.46 -4.35 -1.17
CA ILE A 41 1.64 -3.50 -1.43
C ILE A 41 2.04 -3.42 -2.92
N GLU A 42 1.68 -4.43 -3.73
CA GLU A 42 1.85 -4.42 -5.18
C GLU A 42 0.78 -3.60 -5.91
N TYR A 43 -0.31 -3.21 -5.22
CA TYR A 43 -1.45 -2.50 -5.80
C TYR A 43 -1.45 -1.01 -5.38
N ALA A 44 -0.73 -0.18 -6.12
CA ALA A 44 -0.45 1.21 -5.72
C ALA A 44 -1.67 2.15 -5.63
N SER A 45 -2.78 1.88 -6.34
CA SER A 45 -3.86 2.87 -6.53
C SER A 45 -4.72 3.19 -5.29
N PRO A 46 -5.14 2.23 -4.44
CA PRO A 46 -5.92 2.54 -3.23
C PRO A 46 -5.15 3.35 -2.17
N TRP A 47 -3.82 3.17 -2.13
CA TRP A 47 -2.90 3.86 -1.21
C TRP A 47 -2.65 5.33 -1.59
N ALA A 48 -2.96 5.75 -2.82
CA ALA A 48 -2.81 7.13 -3.25
C ALA A 48 -3.77 8.07 -2.50
N GLY A 49 -3.41 9.34 -2.38
CA GLY A 49 -4.16 10.35 -1.62
C GLY A 49 -5.65 10.44 -1.99
N ALA A 50 -6.03 10.93 -3.17
CA ALA A 50 -5.20 11.52 -4.22
C ALA A 50 -5.75 12.89 -4.63
N ASN A 51 -4.96 13.69 -5.36
CA ASN A 51 -5.34 15.04 -5.75
C ASN A 51 -4.80 15.40 -7.15
N TYR A 52 -5.13 16.61 -7.60
CA TYR A 52 -4.50 17.24 -8.75
C TYR A 52 -3.54 18.35 -8.29
N LEU A 53 -2.27 18.04 -8.18
CA LEU A 53 -1.18 19.00 -7.99
C LEU A 53 -0.18 18.77 -9.12
N PRO A 54 -0.08 19.67 -10.12
CA PRO A 54 0.78 19.42 -11.27
C PRO A 54 2.26 19.51 -10.92
N MET A 55 3.01 18.46 -11.26
CA MET A 55 4.42 18.32 -10.91
C MET A 55 5.34 18.47 -12.12
N ALA A 56 4.82 18.36 -13.34
CA ALA A 56 5.61 18.55 -14.55
C ALA A 56 5.91 20.04 -14.80
N ASP A 57 6.99 20.31 -15.53
CA ASP A 57 7.23 21.65 -16.08
C ASP A 57 6.38 21.92 -17.33
N GLU A 58 6.58 23.08 -17.96
CA GLU A 58 5.82 23.47 -19.14
C GLU A 58 6.07 22.55 -20.36
N ALA A 59 7.24 21.90 -20.47
CA ALA A 59 7.51 20.90 -21.50
C ALA A 59 6.77 19.57 -21.22
N GLY A 60 6.78 19.11 -19.96
CA GLY A 60 6.12 17.88 -19.52
C GLY A 60 4.59 17.99 -19.35
N CYS A 61 4.04 19.21 -19.18
CA CYS A 61 2.66 19.47 -18.74
C CYS A 61 1.53 18.79 -19.53
N ARG A 62 1.81 18.36 -20.78
CA ARG A 62 0.84 17.84 -21.76
C ARG A 62 -0.17 16.86 -21.17
N TRP A 63 0.25 15.96 -20.29
CA TRP A 63 -0.62 14.94 -19.72
C TRP A 63 -1.47 15.49 -18.58
N GLU A 64 -0.87 16.18 -17.61
CA GLU A 64 -1.57 16.82 -16.49
C GLU A 64 -2.61 17.84 -17.00
N LYS A 65 -2.22 18.69 -17.96
CA LYS A 65 -3.09 19.69 -18.61
C LYS A 65 -4.25 19.08 -19.41
N ARG A 66 -4.11 17.85 -19.90
CA ARG A 66 -5.19 17.09 -20.58
C ARG A 66 -6.07 16.30 -19.62
N THR A 67 -5.59 15.98 -18.43
CA THR A 67 -6.37 15.26 -17.41
C THR A 67 -7.32 16.19 -16.65
N TRP A 68 -6.93 17.45 -16.42
CA TRP A 68 -7.76 18.40 -15.65
C TRP A 68 -9.22 18.51 -16.11
N PRO A 69 -9.55 18.71 -17.41
CA PRO A 69 -10.94 18.95 -17.80
C PRO A 69 -11.91 17.79 -17.53
N GLU A 70 -11.44 16.54 -17.51
CA GLU A 70 -12.28 15.39 -17.13
C GLU A 70 -12.39 15.26 -15.61
N LEU A 71 -11.34 15.59 -14.84
CA LEU A 71 -11.41 15.64 -13.38
C LEU A 71 -12.34 16.77 -12.90
N GLU A 72 -12.26 17.94 -13.51
CA GLU A 72 -13.14 19.08 -13.29
C GLU A 72 -14.59 18.72 -13.59
N ARG A 73 -14.84 18.08 -14.75
CA ARG A 73 -16.18 17.61 -15.14
C ARG A 73 -16.72 16.53 -14.20
N LEU A 74 -15.88 15.60 -13.73
CA LEU A 74 -16.29 14.58 -12.75
C LEU A 74 -16.63 15.21 -11.38
N ALA A 75 -15.80 16.14 -10.89
CA ALA A 75 -16.04 16.85 -9.64
C ALA A 75 -17.27 17.79 -9.67
N ARG A 76 -17.63 18.28 -10.86
CA ARG A 76 -18.77 19.18 -11.10
C ARG A 76 -20.08 18.44 -11.36
N ASP A 77 -20.05 17.40 -12.21
CA ASP A 77 -21.24 16.82 -12.83
C ASP A 77 -21.52 15.37 -12.39
N VAL A 78 -20.59 14.69 -11.69
CA VAL A 78 -20.65 13.24 -11.41
C VAL A 78 -20.23 12.95 -9.94
N PRO A 79 -21.04 13.34 -8.95
CA PRO A 79 -20.69 13.18 -7.53
C PRO A 79 -20.45 11.72 -7.11
N GLU A 80 -21.08 10.75 -7.78
CA GLU A 80 -20.86 9.31 -7.56
C GLU A 80 -19.46 8.82 -7.96
N ALA A 81 -18.67 9.64 -8.66
CA ALA A 81 -17.26 9.36 -8.92
C ALA A 81 -16.36 9.56 -7.69
N GLY A 82 -16.85 10.19 -6.61
CA GLY A 82 -16.08 10.41 -5.39
C GLY A 82 -14.92 11.40 -5.58
N ILE A 83 -15.13 12.44 -6.40
CA ILE A 83 -14.20 13.55 -6.60
C ILE A 83 -14.91 14.83 -6.18
N HIS A 84 -14.23 15.72 -5.46
CA HIS A 84 -14.75 17.05 -5.13
C HIS A 84 -13.69 18.13 -5.35
N PHE A 85 -14.13 19.38 -5.49
CA PHE A 85 -13.24 20.54 -5.47
C PHE A 85 -12.75 20.81 -4.04
N GLN A 86 -11.54 21.33 -3.90
CA GLN A 86 -10.94 21.71 -2.62
C GLN A 86 -10.01 22.91 -2.80
N ASP A 87 -10.18 23.92 -1.96
CA ASP A 87 -9.25 25.03 -1.83
C ASP A 87 -7.85 24.48 -1.52
N THR A 88 -6.85 24.97 -2.22
CA THR A 88 -5.48 24.46 -2.19
C THR A 88 -4.53 25.60 -1.87
N LEU A 89 -3.60 25.35 -0.95
CA LEU A 89 -2.50 26.26 -0.60
C LEU A 89 -1.17 25.53 -0.72
N VAL A 90 -0.34 25.96 -1.67
CA VAL A 90 1.03 25.47 -1.89
C VAL A 90 1.98 26.43 -1.19
N LEU A 91 2.78 25.91 -0.27
CA LEU A 91 3.74 26.66 0.53
C LEU A 91 5.17 26.40 0.04
N ASN A 92 5.98 27.45 -0.04
CA ASN A 92 7.35 27.39 -0.54
C ASN A 92 8.33 28.03 0.46
N ARG A 93 9.38 27.30 0.81
CA ARG A 93 10.45 27.71 1.72
C ARG A 93 11.73 27.89 0.91
N ASN A 94 12.35 29.08 0.95
CA ASN A 94 13.53 29.41 0.16
C ASN A 94 14.72 28.48 0.45
N LYS A 95 14.82 27.98 1.69
CA LYS A 95 15.84 27.01 2.10
C LYS A 95 15.75 25.65 1.40
N ASP A 96 14.60 25.31 0.80
CA ASP A 96 14.39 24.03 0.13
C ASP A 96 14.86 24.04 -1.33
N ALA A 97 15.11 25.23 -1.92
CA ALA A 97 15.31 25.39 -3.37
C ALA A 97 16.47 24.57 -3.95
N THR A 98 17.46 24.23 -3.14
CA THR A 98 18.61 23.37 -3.53
C THR A 98 18.40 21.89 -3.20
N THR A 99 17.43 21.52 -2.36
CA THR A 99 17.16 20.13 -1.96
C THR A 99 16.55 19.30 -3.09
N SER A 100 16.70 17.97 -3.05
CA SER A 100 16.11 17.11 -4.10
C SER A 100 14.59 17.20 -4.17
N THR A 101 13.92 17.34 -3.02
CA THR A 101 12.46 17.50 -2.91
C THR A 101 11.98 18.89 -3.36
N GLY A 102 12.69 19.97 -3.02
CA GLY A 102 12.37 21.32 -3.51
C GLY A 102 12.59 21.49 -5.01
N GLN A 103 13.66 20.89 -5.56
CA GLN A 103 13.88 20.83 -7.01
C GLN A 103 12.75 20.05 -7.72
N TRP A 104 12.28 18.94 -7.14
CA TRP A 104 11.15 18.17 -7.67
C TRP A 104 9.83 18.96 -7.61
N LEU A 105 9.58 19.71 -6.54
CA LEU A 105 8.39 20.55 -6.36
C LEU A 105 8.45 21.91 -7.11
N SER A 106 9.59 22.28 -7.71
CA SER A 106 9.83 23.61 -8.30
C SER A 106 8.79 24.12 -9.31
N SER A 107 8.13 23.23 -10.05
CA SER A 107 7.04 23.60 -10.96
C SER A 107 5.72 23.87 -10.26
N LEU A 108 5.47 23.23 -9.11
CA LEU A 108 4.30 23.43 -8.26
C LEU A 108 4.44 24.66 -7.36
N THR A 109 5.64 24.91 -6.82
CA THR A 109 5.92 26.00 -5.88
C THR A 109 6.28 27.33 -6.55
N SER A 110 6.35 27.37 -7.88
CA SER A 110 6.53 28.60 -8.66
C SER A 110 5.39 29.60 -8.43
N SER A 111 5.72 30.89 -8.39
CA SER A 111 4.74 31.99 -8.39
C SER A 111 4.10 32.24 -9.76
N THR A 112 4.67 31.68 -10.84
CA THR A 112 4.14 31.76 -12.21
C THR A 112 4.15 30.38 -12.89
N PRO A 113 3.38 29.41 -12.39
CA PRO A 113 3.35 28.05 -12.93
C PRO A 113 2.47 27.98 -14.18
N TRP A 114 2.76 27.07 -15.11
CA TRP A 114 1.97 26.91 -16.35
C TRP A 114 0.47 26.62 -16.08
N PHE A 115 0.16 25.98 -14.94
CA PHE A 115 -1.20 25.61 -14.55
C PHE A 115 -2.03 26.77 -13.99
N GLN A 116 -1.46 27.96 -13.77
CA GLN A 116 -2.21 29.18 -13.41
C GLN A 116 -3.30 29.55 -14.44
N SER A 117 -3.18 29.02 -15.66
CA SER A 117 -4.12 29.17 -16.78
C SER A 117 -5.09 27.98 -16.94
N VAL A 118 -5.12 27.06 -15.97
CA VAL A 118 -5.78 25.75 -16.07
C VAL A 118 -6.63 25.46 -14.82
N VAL A 119 -6.10 25.72 -13.63
CA VAL A 119 -6.87 25.59 -12.38
C VAL A 119 -7.62 26.89 -12.06
N PRO A 120 -8.87 26.81 -11.54
CA PRO A 120 -9.61 27.98 -11.10
C PRO A 120 -8.99 28.69 -9.88
N ASP A 121 -9.33 29.97 -9.72
CA ASP A 121 -9.06 30.80 -8.54
C ASP A 121 -7.58 30.97 -8.15
N PHE A 122 -6.67 30.75 -9.12
CA PHE A 122 -5.23 30.88 -8.93
C PHE A 122 -4.79 32.31 -8.57
N ARG A 123 -4.04 32.43 -7.48
CA ARG A 123 -3.42 33.66 -6.99
C ARG A 123 -2.09 33.37 -6.30
N VAL A 124 -1.16 34.32 -6.38
CA VAL A 124 -0.02 34.39 -5.45
C VAL A 124 -0.54 34.99 -4.14
N VAL A 125 -0.16 34.41 -3.00
CA VAL A 125 -0.57 34.89 -1.68
C VAL A 125 0.26 36.11 -1.30
N PRO A 126 -0.34 37.22 -0.81
CA PRO A 126 0.41 38.38 -0.33
C PRO A 126 1.39 38.01 0.80
N ALA A 127 2.56 38.63 0.84
CA ALA A 127 3.59 38.32 1.85
C ALA A 127 3.13 38.52 3.32
N SER A 128 2.09 39.33 3.55
CA SER A 128 1.41 39.51 4.84
C SER A 128 0.48 38.37 5.25
N GLU A 129 0.13 37.48 4.31
CA GLU A 129 -0.81 36.36 4.48
C GLU A 129 -0.13 34.99 4.34
N VAL A 130 1.16 34.95 3.98
CA VAL A 130 1.95 33.70 3.92
C VAL A 130 2.08 33.10 5.33
N PRO A 131 1.70 31.83 5.56
CA PRO A 131 1.83 31.19 6.86
C PRO A 131 3.29 31.14 7.36
N ALA A 132 3.46 31.27 8.68
CA ALA A 132 4.76 31.20 9.32
C ALA A 132 5.50 29.88 9.00
N GLY A 133 6.77 29.98 8.60
CA GLY A 133 7.57 28.84 8.15
C GLY A 133 7.64 28.65 6.63
N ALA A 134 6.92 29.46 5.86
CA ALA A 134 7.08 29.62 4.41
C ALA A 134 7.55 31.03 4.04
N ASP A 135 8.23 31.17 2.91
CA ASP A 135 8.70 32.44 2.35
C ASP A 135 7.75 32.99 1.27
N SER A 136 7.02 32.09 0.60
CA SER A 136 6.04 32.42 -0.45
C SER A 136 4.98 31.33 -0.56
N ALA A 137 3.83 31.66 -1.14
CA ALA A 137 2.75 30.71 -1.35
C ALA A 137 1.89 31.03 -2.57
N THR A 138 1.25 30.01 -3.14
CA THR A 138 0.20 30.15 -4.16
C THR A 138 -1.06 29.42 -3.70
N ALA A 139 -2.22 29.98 -4.04
CA ALA A 139 -3.52 29.43 -3.69
C ALA A 139 -4.40 29.29 -4.93
N PHE A 140 -5.15 28.19 -5.03
CA PHE A 140 -6.05 27.90 -6.15
C PHE A 140 -7.11 26.86 -5.74
N THR A 141 -8.16 26.70 -6.55
CA THR A 141 -9.14 25.64 -6.36
C THR A 141 -8.73 24.44 -7.22
N SER A 142 -8.54 23.28 -6.58
CA SER A 142 -8.18 22.02 -7.24
C SER A 142 -9.19 20.92 -6.89
N VAL A 143 -8.86 19.65 -7.13
CA VAL A 143 -9.68 18.49 -6.76
C VAL A 143 -8.95 17.51 -5.85
N CYS A 144 -9.71 16.87 -4.96
CA CYS A 144 -9.30 15.67 -4.23
C CYS A 144 -10.22 14.48 -4.57
N ILE A 145 -9.62 13.29 -4.66
CA ILE A 145 -10.20 12.04 -5.16
C ILE A 145 -10.25 11.03 -4.01
N ASN A 146 -11.45 10.60 -3.64
CA ASN A 146 -11.63 9.45 -2.78
C ASN A 146 -11.38 8.16 -3.58
N THR A 147 -10.16 7.62 -3.52
CA THR A 147 -9.75 6.45 -4.31
C THR A 147 -10.60 5.21 -4.03
N ALA A 148 -11.20 5.09 -2.84
CA ALA A 148 -12.08 3.99 -2.48
C ALA A 148 -13.44 4.04 -3.18
N ILE A 149 -13.88 5.22 -3.65
CA ILE A 149 -15.10 5.39 -4.47
C ILE A 149 -14.75 5.43 -5.96
N TYR A 150 -13.71 6.20 -6.33
CA TYR A 150 -13.37 6.42 -7.74
C TYR A 150 -12.94 5.15 -8.48
N LEU A 151 -12.21 4.23 -7.81
CA LEU A 151 -11.78 3.00 -8.44
C LEU A 151 -12.96 2.02 -8.71
N PRO A 152 -13.89 1.76 -7.76
CA PRO A 152 -15.16 1.07 -8.05
C PRO A 152 -16.09 1.80 -9.03
N TYR A 153 -16.10 3.14 -9.05
CA TYR A 153 -16.84 3.91 -10.06
C TYR A 153 -16.34 3.60 -11.48
N LEU A 154 -15.01 3.56 -11.70
CA LEU A 154 -14.45 3.17 -13.01
C LEU A 154 -14.78 1.72 -13.39
N VAL A 155 -14.86 0.80 -12.42
CA VAL A 155 -15.35 -0.58 -12.65
C VAL A 155 -16.82 -0.57 -13.06
N SER A 156 -17.66 0.23 -12.41
CA SER A 156 -19.09 0.36 -12.72
C SER A 156 -19.32 0.94 -14.12
N GLN A 157 -18.53 1.95 -14.51
CA GLN A 157 -18.50 2.48 -15.87
C GLN A 157 -18.12 1.39 -16.89
N LEU A 158 -17.11 0.56 -16.60
CA LEU A 158 -16.69 -0.55 -17.46
C LEU A 158 -17.77 -1.64 -17.62
N LEU A 159 -18.43 -2.03 -16.53
CA LEU A 159 -19.54 -2.98 -16.56
C LEU A 159 -20.71 -2.43 -17.40
N SER A 160 -21.04 -1.14 -17.28
CA SER A 160 -22.08 -0.49 -18.11
C SER A 160 -21.75 -0.46 -19.61
N LEU A 161 -20.47 -0.55 -19.96
CA LEU A 161 -19.97 -0.63 -21.34
C LEU A 161 -19.74 -2.08 -21.81
N GLY A 162 -20.16 -3.08 -21.03
CA GLY A 162 -20.07 -4.50 -21.38
C GLY A 162 -18.65 -5.08 -21.29
N ALA A 163 -17.74 -4.45 -20.55
CA ALA A 163 -16.41 -5.00 -20.28
C ALA A 163 -16.46 -6.08 -19.18
N THR A 164 -15.64 -7.11 -19.32
CA THR A 164 -15.57 -8.26 -18.39
C THR A 164 -14.32 -8.19 -17.51
N PHE A 165 -14.43 -8.65 -16.26
CA PHE A 165 -13.32 -8.66 -15.29
C PHE A 165 -12.90 -10.08 -14.92
N THR A 166 -11.60 -10.34 -14.90
CA THR A 166 -11.02 -11.65 -14.56
C THR A 166 -9.92 -11.48 -13.52
N ARG A 167 -10.02 -12.20 -12.40
CA ARG A 167 -8.95 -12.34 -11.41
C ARG A 167 -7.88 -13.31 -11.93
N ALA A 168 -6.63 -12.86 -12.09
CA ALA A 168 -5.52 -13.73 -12.49
C ALA A 168 -4.15 -13.16 -12.11
N THR A 169 -3.21 -14.06 -11.81
CA THR A 169 -1.77 -13.75 -11.68
C THR A 169 -1.04 -14.34 -12.87
N LEU A 170 -0.15 -13.58 -13.52
CA LEU A 170 0.63 -14.02 -14.67
C LEU A 170 2.13 -14.02 -14.37
N SER A 171 2.83 -15.05 -14.84
CA SER A 171 4.30 -15.11 -14.89
C SER A 171 4.88 -14.31 -16.07
N HIS A 172 4.18 -14.26 -17.20
CA HIS A 172 4.67 -13.66 -18.44
C HIS A 172 3.56 -12.87 -19.17
N ILE A 173 3.91 -11.74 -19.79
CA ILE A 173 2.92 -10.85 -20.44
C ILE A 173 2.11 -11.55 -21.55
N SER A 174 2.73 -12.46 -22.31
CA SER A 174 2.05 -13.14 -23.42
C SER A 174 0.91 -14.08 -22.98
N ASP A 175 0.88 -14.53 -21.72
CA ASP A 175 -0.21 -15.37 -21.21
C ASP A 175 -1.55 -14.62 -21.13
N ALA A 176 -1.50 -13.28 -21.03
CA ALA A 176 -2.70 -12.43 -21.12
C ALA A 176 -3.46 -12.62 -22.45
N SER A 177 -2.77 -13.00 -23.53
CA SER A 177 -3.42 -13.25 -24.84
C SER A 177 -4.44 -14.38 -24.80
N LYS A 178 -4.31 -15.33 -23.88
CA LYS A 178 -5.14 -16.55 -23.79
C LYS A 178 -6.39 -16.37 -22.93
N LEU A 179 -6.53 -15.21 -22.27
CA LEU A 179 -7.44 -15.00 -21.13
C LEU A 179 -8.51 -13.91 -21.38
N HIS A 180 -8.78 -13.60 -22.64
CA HIS A 180 -9.90 -12.75 -23.02
C HIS A 180 -11.24 -13.51 -22.89
N ALA A 181 -12.27 -12.88 -22.33
CA ALA A 181 -13.52 -13.55 -21.93
C ALA A 181 -14.38 -14.11 -23.08
N SER A 182 -14.00 -13.86 -24.34
CA SER A 182 -14.61 -14.52 -25.51
C SER A 182 -14.11 -15.96 -25.75
N GLY A 183 -13.14 -16.44 -24.98
CA GLY A 183 -12.47 -17.73 -25.22
C GLY A 183 -11.60 -17.76 -26.48
N GLN A 184 -11.43 -16.62 -27.14
CA GLN A 184 -10.57 -16.42 -28.31
C GLN A 184 -9.34 -15.57 -27.92
N PRO A 185 -8.21 -15.70 -28.64
CA PRO A 185 -7.04 -14.89 -28.38
C PRO A 185 -7.30 -13.37 -28.40
N ALA A 186 -6.55 -12.63 -27.60
CA ALA A 186 -6.55 -11.17 -27.63
C ALA A 186 -5.71 -10.65 -28.82
N ASP A 187 -6.31 -9.77 -29.62
CA ASP A 187 -5.63 -9.06 -30.72
C ASP A 187 -4.63 -8.01 -30.19
N LEU A 188 -4.88 -7.50 -28.97
CA LEU A 188 -4.06 -6.48 -28.30
C LEU A 188 -3.99 -6.77 -26.79
N ILE A 189 -2.77 -6.69 -26.24
CA ILE A 189 -2.52 -6.62 -24.80
C ILE A 189 -2.07 -5.19 -24.47
N VAL A 190 -2.73 -4.57 -23.50
CA VAL A 190 -2.36 -3.28 -22.93
C VAL A 190 -1.79 -3.53 -21.54
N ASN A 191 -0.49 -3.28 -21.35
CA ASN A 191 0.15 -3.48 -20.03
C ASN A 191 -0.10 -2.28 -19.12
N CYS A 192 -0.70 -2.51 -17.95
CA CYS A 192 -0.96 -1.51 -16.91
C CYS A 192 -0.57 -2.04 -15.50
N THR A 193 0.43 -2.92 -15.43
CA THR A 193 0.86 -3.59 -14.19
C THR A 193 1.68 -2.72 -13.21
N GLY A 194 2.00 -1.48 -13.58
CA GLY A 194 2.70 -0.53 -12.71
C GLY A 194 4.04 -1.06 -12.23
N LEU A 195 4.25 -1.12 -10.91
CA LEU A 195 5.51 -1.54 -10.28
C LEU A 195 5.91 -2.97 -10.66
N LEU A 196 4.94 -3.85 -10.93
CA LEU A 196 5.20 -5.24 -11.32
C LEU A 196 5.76 -5.38 -12.74
N ALA A 197 5.76 -4.32 -13.57
CA ALA A 197 6.45 -4.33 -14.86
C ALA A 197 7.96 -4.63 -14.74
N SER A 198 8.57 -4.36 -13.59
CA SER A 198 9.97 -4.72 -13.25
C SER A 198 10.23 -6.23 -13.15
N LYS A 199 9.18 -7.02 -12.85
CA LYS A 199 9.23 -8.45 -12.52
C LYS A 199 8.42 -9.34 -13.47
N LEU A 200 7.46 -8.79 -14.22
CA LEU A 200 6.64 -9.52 -15.19
C LEU A 200 7.51 -9.99 -16.36
N GLY A 201 7.54 -11.31 -16.60
CA GLY A 201 8.30 -11.91 -17.70
C GLY A 201 7.90 -11.32 -19.06
N GLY A 202 8.90 -11.07 -19.90
CA GLY A 202 8.70 -10.43 -21.22
C GLY A 202 8.46 -8.91 -21.15
N VAL A 203 8.58 -8.30 -19.97
CA VAL A 203 8.62 -6.85 -19.78
C VAL A 203 9.87 -6.49 -18.97
N GLU A 204 9.94 -7.00 -17.74
CA GLU A 204 11.13 -6.99 -16.88
C GLU A 204 11.86 -5.65 -16.77
N ASP A 205 11.13 -4.54 -16.79
CA ASP A 205 11.70 -3.22 -16.91
C ASP A 205 12.42 -2.80 -15.61
N LYS A 206 13.75 -3.02 -15.58
CA LYS A 206 14.60 -2.72 -14.42
C LYS A 206 14.74 -1.22 -14.16
N THR A 207 14.19 -0.35 -15.02
CA THR A 207 14.03 1.07 -14.70
C THR A 207 12.87 1.33 -13.75
N VAL A 208 11.88 0.43 -13.64
CA VAL A 208 10.75 0.56 -12.70
C VAL A 208 11.19 0.13 -11.30
N ILE A 209 11.41 1.11 -10.42
CA ILE A 209 11.70 0.91 -9.00
C ILE A 209 10.52 1.40 -8.13
N PRO A 210 10.45 1.06 -6.83
CA PRO A 210 9.45 1.66 -5.94
C PRO A 210 9.89 3.05 -5.46
N VAL A 211 8.90 3.86 -5.07
CA VAL A 211 9.07 4.85 -4.01
C VAL A 211 8.07 4.55 -2.91
N ARG A 212 8.55 4.08 -1.76
CA ARG A 212 7.71 3.92 -0.57
C ARG A 212 7.16 5.28 -0.13
N GLY A 213 5.85 5.35 0.00
CA GLY A 213 5.11 6.48 0.53
C GLY A 213 4.25 6.04 1.69
N GLN A 214 4.65 6.43 2.89
CA GLN A 214 3.85 6.26 4.10
C GLN A 214 2.90 7.45 4.28
N ILE A 215 1.69 7.16 4.74
CA ILE A 215 0.61 8.11 5.02
C ILE A 215 -0.18 7.67 6.26
N LEU A 216 -0.98 8.58 6.79
CA LEU A 216 -2.07 8.29 7.73
C LEU A 216 -3.40 8.71 7.11
N LEU A 217 -4.46 7.99 7.47
CA LEU A 217 -5.84 8.41 7.26
C LEU A 217 -6.42 8.82 8.62
N VAL A 218 -6.97 10.04 8.71
CA VAL A 218 -7.60 10.59 9.93
C VAL A 218 -9.03 11.05 9.66
N ARG A 219 -9.87 11.13 10.70
CA ARG A 219 -11.26 11.64 10.60
C ARG A 219 -11.33 13.17 10.59
N ASN A 220 -10.30 13.85 11.09
CA ASN A 220 -10.21 15.31 11.16
C ASN A 220 -10.34 15.98 9.79
N ASP A 221 -11.03 17.12 9.72
CA ASP A 221 -11.17 17.96 8.53
C ASP A 221 -10.22 19.18 8.62
N PRO A 222 -9.30 19.39 7.65
CA PRO A 222 -8.48 20.60 7.58
C PRO A 222 -9.20 21.81 6.99
N GLY A 223 -10.31 21.62 6.26
CA GLY A 223 -10.97 22.63 5.43
C GLY A 223 -10.20 23.07 4.16
N VAL A 224 -8.94 22.64 4.00
CA VAL A 224 -8.04 23.06 2.91
C VAL A 224 -7.04 21.95 2.56
N MET A 225 -6.67 21.87 1.29
CA MET A 225 -5.56 21.02 0.81
C MET A 225 -4.24 21.78 0.93
N LEU A 226 -3.26 21.18 1.62
CA LEU A 226 -1.97 21.81 1.91
C LEU A 226 -0.81 20.95 1.40
N THR A 227 0.26 21.62 0.96
CA THR A 227 1.56 21.00 0.67
C THR A 227 2.67 22.03 0.87
N VAL A 228 3.89 21.56 1.18
CA VAL A 228 5.07 22.43 1.35
C VAL A 228 6.28 21.86 0.59
N SER A 229 7.15 22.75 0.13
CA SER A 229 8.37 22.48 -0.69
C SER A 229 9.38 21.48 -0.11
N GLY A 230 9.28 21.12 1.17
CA GLY A 230 10.25 20.28 1.87
C GLY A 230 9.94 20.19 3.36
N THR A 231 10.77 19.45 4.10
CA THR A 231 10.67 19.32 5.57
C THR A 231 12.05 19.43 6.22
N ASP A 232 12.10 19.36 7.55
CA ASP A 232 13.35 19.43 8.32
C ASP A 232 13.73 18.05 8.91
N ASP A 233 12.95 17.00 8.61
CA ASP A 233 13.13 15.64 9.13
C ASP A 233 13.97 14.74 8.20
N GLY A 234 14.13 15.10 6.92
CA GLY A 234 14.91 14.36 5.92
C GLY A 234 14.53 14.70 4.47
N GLU A 235 15.40 14.42 3.50
CA GLU A 235 15.10 14.67 2.07
C GLU A 235 13.96 13.78 1.53
N ASP A 236 13.82 12.56 2.07
CA ASP A 236 12.77 11.61 1.75
C ASP A 236 11.48 11.82 2.57
N GLU A 237 11.43 12.84 3.42
CA GLU A 237 10.27 13.20 4.23
C GLU A 237 9.60 14.47 3.70
N VAL A 238 8.31 14.36 3.42
CA VAL A 238 7.47 15.41 2.83
C VAL A 238 6.30 15.76 3.77
N CYS A 239 5.64 16.88 3.54
CA CYS A 239 4.39 17.22 4.23
C CYS A 239 3.30 17.67 3.25
N TYR A 240 2.18 16.93 3.26
CA TYR A 240 0.97 17.25 2.50
C TYR A 240 -0.29 16.74 3.22
N ILE A 241 -1.41 17.43 3.02
CA ILE A 241 -2.70 17.19 3.67
C ILE A 241 -3.79 17.33 2.59
N MET A 242 -4.69 16.35 2.46
CA MET A 242 -5.85 16.45 1.55
C MET A 242 -7.05 15.66 2.08
N GLN A 243 -8.24 16.23 2.04
CA GLN A 243 -9.47 15.54 2.47
C GLN A 243 -10.17 14.87 1.29
N ARG A 244 -10.37 13.54 1.37
CA ARG A 244 -11.10 12.76 0.37
C ARG A 244 -12.59 13.11 0.36
N ALA A 245 -13.16 13.21 -0.85
CA ALA A 245 -14.58 13.46 -1.06
C ALA A 245 -15.51 12.45 -0.36
N ALA A 246 -16.75 12.87 -0.11
CA ALA A 246 -17.83 12.05 0.43
C ALA A 246 -17.46 11.30 1.74
N GLY A 247 -16.86 12.01 2.70
CA GLY A 247 -16.52 11.47 4.02
C GLY A 247 -15.37 10.46 4.03
N GLY A 248 -14.56 10.39 2.95
CA GLY A 248 -13.48 9.42 2.81
C GLY A 248 -12.27 9.59 3.76
N GLY A 249 -12.32 10.56 4.67
CA GLY A 249 -11.26 10.94 5.61
C GLY A 249 -10.13 11.76 5.00
N THR A 250 -9.28 12.32 5.85
CA THR A 250 -8.13 13.15 5.46
C THR A 250 -6.86 12.34 5.42
N ILE A 251 -6.13 12.44 4.30
CA ILE A 251 -4.82 11.85 4.13
C ILE A 251 -3.76 12.84 4.61
N LEU A 252 -3.00 12.43 5.62
CA LEU A 252 -1.79 13.10 6.07
C LEU A 252 -0.59 12.35 5.49
N GLY A 253 0.33 13.06 4.83
CA GLY A 253 1.56 12.49 4.30
C GLY A 253 2.76 13.40 4.52
N GLY A 254 3.98 12.92 4.34
CA GLY A 254 4.30 11.53 4.00
C GLY A 254 5.79 11.29 3.76
N THR A 255 6.11 10.23 3.02
CA THR A 255 7.49 9.94 2.58
C THR A 255 7.63 9.75 1.06
N TYR A 256 8.86 9.86 0.57
CA TYR A 256 9.29 9.69 -0.82
C TYR A 256 10.55 8.81 -0.90
N GLN A 257 10.49 7.64 -0.28
CA GLN A 257 11.62 6.71 -0.09
C GLN A 257 11.92 5.87 -1.34
N LYS A 258 12.78 6.38 -2.23
CA LYS A 258 13.24 5.71 -3.46
C LYS A 258 13.89 4.36 -3.16
N GLY A 259 13.58 3.34 -3.95
CA GLY A 259 14.17 1.99 -3.86
C GLY A 259 13.69 1.13 -2.68
N ASN A 260 13.05 1.73 -1.67
CA ASN A 260 12.53 1.02 -0.50
C ASN A 260 11.25 0.22 -0.87
N TRP A 261 11.22 -1.07 -0.50
CA TRP A 261 10.11 -2.00 -0.73
C TRP A 261 9.28 -2.29 0.54
N GLU A 262 9.62 -1.71 1.70
CA GLU A 262 8.95 -2.04 2.96
C GLU A 262 7.46 -1.69 2.93
N SER A 263 6.66 -2.70 3.26
CA SER A 263 5.20 -2.74 3.29
C SER A 263 4.58 -2.20 4.57
N GLN A 264 5.26 -2.38 5.71
CA GLN A 264 4.71 -2.03 7.02
C GLN A 264 4.92 -0.54 7.33
N PRO A 265 3.95 0.16 7.96
CA PRO A 265 4.16 1.51 8.47
C PRO A 265 5.24 1.52 9.58
N ASP A 266 6.18 2.48 9.52
CA ASP A 266 7.09 2.75 10.64
C ASP A 266 6.40 3.70 11.64
N PRO A 267 6.25 3.34 12.93
CA PRO A 267 5.67 4.22 13.94
C PRO A 267 6.40 5.56 14.09
N ASN A 268 7.72 5.61 13.87
CA ASN A 268 8.50 6.84 14.05
C ASN A 268 8.21 7.84 12.92
N THR A 269 8.23 7.38 11.67
CA THR A 269 7.75 8.13 10.50
C THR A 269 6.28 8.55 10.67
N ALA A 270 5.41 7.70 11.23
CA ALA A 270 4.01 8.07 11.48
C ALA A 270 3.89 9.25 12.45
N LEU A 271 4.63 9.21 13.58
CA LEU A 271 4.70 10.32 14.55
C LEU A 271 5.22 11.61 13.91
N ARG A 272 6.26 11.55 13.06
CA ARG A 272 6.79 12.72 12.36
C ARG A 272 5.80 13.29 11.34
N ILE A 273 5.11 12.46 10.55
CA ILE A 273 4.04 12.90 9.62
C ILE A 273 2.92 13.60 10.40
N MET A 274 2.45 13.03 11.51
CA MET A 274 1.40 13.65 12.35
C MET A 274 1.85 15.00 12.91
N LYS A 275 3.07 15.08 13.44
CA LYS A 275 3.67 16.31 13.96
C LYS A 275 3.70 17.39 12.87
N ARG A 276 4.33 17.11 11.72
CA ARG A 276 4.41 18.06 10.59
C ARG A 276 3.03 18.52 10.13
N ALA A 277 2.07 17.61 10.02
CA ALA A 277 0.72 17.95 9.57
C ALA A 277 -0.01 18.91 10.53
N VAL A 278 0.11 18.70 11.85
CA VAL A 278 -0.51 19.59 12.86
C VAL A 278 0.25 20.93 12.99
N GLU A 279 1.56 20.93 12.79
CA GLU A 279 2.36 22.17 12.73
C GLU A 279 2.04 23.00 11.47
N LEU A 280 1.84 22.35 10.31
CA LEU A 280 1.48 23.00 9.05
C LEU A 280 -0.01 23.41 8.99
N CYS A 281 -0.89 22.68 9.68
CA CYS A 281 -2.31 22.95 9.76
C CYS A 281 -2.85 22.77 11.19
N PRO A 282 -2.66 23.76 12.09
CA PRO A 282 -3.17 23.69 13.46
C PRO A 282 -4.70 23.55 13.55
N ALA A 283 -5.42 23.90 12.47
CA ALA A 283 -6.86 23.71 12.35
C ALA A 283 -7.27 22.23 12.45
N LEU A 284 -6.46 21.28 11.96
CA LEU A 284 -6.73 19.84 12.02
C LEU A 284 -7.15 19.36 13.42
N THR A 285 -6.56 19.91 14.48
CA THR A 285 -6.85 19.51 15.86
C THR A 285 -7.31 20.67 16.74
N GLY A 286 -7.60 21.84 16.16
CA GLY A 286 -7.92 23.06 16.91
C GLY A 286 -6.79 23.47 17.86
N GLY A 287 -5.53 23.29 17.44
CA GLY A 287 -4.33 23.61 18.23
C GLY A 287 -3.99 22.62 19.35
N LYS A 288 -4.69 21.48 19.48
CA LYS A 288 -4.53 20.53 20.60
C LYS A 288 -3.35 19.54 20.46
N GLY A 289 -2.43 19.78 19.53
CA GLY A 289 -1.32 18.87 19.23
C GLY A 289 -1.76 17.59 18.49
N ILE A 290 -0.88 16.58 18.45
CA ILE A 290 -1.11 15.35 17.68
C ILE A 290 -2.08 14.36 18.34
N GLU A 291 -2.22 14.39 19.67
CA GLU A 291 -3.09 13.48 20.44
C GLU A 291 -4.60 13.69 20.16
N ALA A 292 -4.94 14.75 19.43
CA ALA A 292 -6.29 15.06 18.97
C ALA A 292 -6.50 14.79 17.46
N LEU A 293 -5.57 14.07 16.82
CA LEU A 293 -5.81 13.41 15.54
C LEU A 293 -6.56 12.10 15.77
N ASP A 294 -7.76 12.02 15.22
CA ASP A 294 -8.60 10.83 15.24
C ASP A 294 -8.18 9.89 14.08
N VAL A 295 -7.17 9.06 14.35
CA VAL A 295 -6.55 8.19 13.34
C VAL A 295 -7.48 7.02 12.98
N VAL A 296 -7.75 6.86 11.68
CA VAL A 296 -8.47 5.72 11.11
C VAL A 296 -7.52 4.56 10.84
N ARG A 297 -6.36 4.83 10.22
CA ARG A 297 -5.30 3.84 9.95
C ARG A 297 -3.99 4.49 9.51
N HIS A 298 -2.89 3.78 9.71
CA HIS A 298 -1.64 4.00 9.00
C HIS A 298 -1.64 3.21 7.68
N ALA A 299 -0.94 3.70 6.65
CA ALA A 299 -0.90 3.04 5.35
C ALA A 299 0.42 3.31 4.61
N VAL A 300 0.81 2.38 3.72
CA VAL A 300 2.01 2.47 2.89
C VAL A 300 1.69 1.99 1.49
N GLY A 301 2.10 2.77 0.48
CA GLY A 301 2.05 2.36 -0.93
C GLY A 301 3.40 2.54 -1.61
N LEU A 302 3.70 1.70 -2.61
CA LEU A 302 4.90 1.85 -3.44
C LEU A 302 4.53 2.52 -4.78
N ARG A 303 5.02 3.74 -5.01
CA ARG A 303 4.80 4.46 -6.28
C ARG A 303 5.63 3.80 -7.39
N PRO A 304 5.08 3.54 -8.59
CA PRO A 304 5.80 2.89 -9.69
C PRO A 304 6.70 3.89 -10.43
N LEU A 305 7.98 3.92 -10.07
CA LEU A 305 8.94 4.97 -10.40
C LEU A 305 9.89 4.49 -11.53
N ARG A 306 9.61 4.84 -12.80
CA ARG A 306 10.29 4.35 -14.03
C ARG A 306 11.43 5.24 -14.54
N LEU A 307 12.67 4.91 -14.18
CA LEU A 307 13.93 5.64 -14.45
C LEU A 307 14.23 5.88 -15.96
N ASP A 308 14.63 7.10 -16.33
CA ASP A 308 14.96 7.53 -17.69
C ASP A 308 16.30 6.93 -18.17
N ARG A 309 16.27 5.71 -18.74
CA ARG A 309 17.44 4.91 -19.21
C ARG A 309 18.70 5.74 -19.52
N PRO A 310 19.86 5.47 -18.87
CA PRO A 310 21.07 6.24 -19.09
C PRO A 310 21.50 6.20 -20.57
N THR A 311 21.82 7.37 -21.14
CA THR A 311 22.53 7.44 -22.42
C THR A 311 23.91 6.81 -22.27
N PRO A 312 24.28 5.79 -23.08
CA PRO A 312 25.62 5.20 -23.02
C PRO A 312 26.69 6.25 -23.31
N LEU A 313 27.66 6.39 -22.39
CA LEU A 313 28.85 7.20 -22.60
C LEU A 313 29.69 6.58 -23.72
N ASN A 314 29.81 7.31 -24.84
CA ASN A 314 30.73 7.09 -25.99
C ASN A 314 31.37 5.69 -26.11
N THR A 315 30.62 4.72 -26.65
CA THR A 315 31.21 3.61 -27.39
C THR A 315 31.15 3.93 -28.88
N SER A 316 32.29 4.13 -29.52
CA SER A 316 32.38 4.39 -30.96
C SER A 316 31.79 3.22 -31.78
N PRO A 317 31.11 3.50 -32.91
CA PRO A 317 30.52 2.44 -33.72
C PRO A 317 31.61 1.61 -34.41
N PRO A 318 31.47 0.26 -34.47
CA PRO A 318 32.31 -0.56 -35.34
C PRO A 318 32.04 -0.20 -36.82
N PRO A 319 33.04 -0.33 -37.71
CA PRO A 319 32.93 0.15 -39.07
C PRO A 319 31.92 -0.63 -39.93
N SER A 320 31.34 0.12 -40.88
CA SER A 320 30.31 -0.30 -41.83
C SER A 320 30.61 -1.57 -42.63
N SER A 321 29.55 -2.33 -42.92
CA SER A 321 29.35 -2.98 -44.22
C SER A 321 28.14 -2.35 -44.95
N PHE A 322 28.17 -2.32 -46.27
CA PHE A 322 27.34 -1.46 -47.14
C PHE A 322 26.32 -2.27 -47.96
N SER A 323 25.44 -1.56 -48.70
CA SER A 323 24.51 -2.09 -49.75
C SER A 323 23.16 -2.64 -49.23
N SER A 324 22.00 -2.52 -49.90
CA SER A 324 21.53 -1.82 -51.12
C SER A 324 19.99 -2.03 -51.22
N LEU A 325 19.11 -1.27 -51.90
CA LEU A 325 19.05 0.04 -52.60
C LEU A 325 17.51 0.40 -52.67
N HIS A 326 16.96 1.55 -53.10
CA HIS A 326 17.52 2.78 -53.65
C HIS A 326 16.70 4.06 -53.29
N THR A 327 15.64 4.39 -54.05
CA THR A 327 14.99 5.74 -54.18
C THR A 327 13.53 5.57 -54.70
N GLN A 328 12.61 6.54 -54.81
CA GLN A 328 12.74 8.01 -55.01
C GLN A 328 11.71 8.88 -54.24
N ARG A 329 12.13 10.12 -53.95
CA ARG A 329 11.29 11.34 -54.02
C ARG A 329 11.75 12.16 -55.25
N PRO A 330 10.99 13.17 -55.69
CA PRO A 330 11.41 14.55 -55.38
C PRO A 330 10.22 15.50 -55.06
N GLN A 331 10.26 16.29 -53.97
CA GLN A 331 10.58 17.75 -53.91
C GLN A 331 9.40 18.68 -54.31
N GLN A 332 9.29 19.95 -53.90
CA GLN A 332 10.12 20.89 -53.08
C GLN A 332 9.15 21.58 -52.05
N HIS A 333 9.53 22.30 -50.99
CA HIS A 333 10.65 23.22 -50.78
C HIS A 333 11.41 23.03 -49.44
N HIS A 334 12.56 23.69 -49.35
CA HIS A 334 13.46 23.88 -48.20
C HIS A 334 13.39 25.35 -47.70
N PRO A 335 14.13 25.79 -46.66
CA PRO A 335 15.18 25.11 -45.86
C PRO A 335 14.78 25.00 -44.37
N GLN A 336 15.63 24.69 -43.37
CA GLN A 336 17.07 24.36 -43.31
C GLN A 336 17.33 23.34 -42.16
N GLN A 337 18.57 23.22 -41.69
CA GLN A 337 18.93 22.68 -40.37
C GLN A 337 19.84 23.69 -39.65
N ALA A 338 19.73 23.76 -38.33
CA ALA A 338 20.73 24.38 -37.45
C ALA A 338 20.79 23.62 -36.12
N THR A 339 21.99 23.49 -35.58
CA THR A 339 22.33 22.78 -34.33
C THR A 339 21.76 23.45 -33.09
N ASN A 340 21.34 22.65 -32.10
CA ASN A 340 21.64 22.86 -30.67
C ASN A 340 21.13 21.69 -29.81
N SER A 341 21.73 21.53 -28.62
CA SER A 341 21.24 20.73 -27.48
C SER A 341 21.58 21.51 -26.19
N PRO A 342 21.15 21.07 -24.99
CA PRO A 342 20.12 20.08 -24.65
C PRO A 342 18.90 20.72 -23.94
N ASN A 343 17.86 19.94 -23.63
CA ASN A 343 16.99 19.99 -22.42
C ASN A 343 15.64 19.32 -22.69
N GLU A 344 15.48 18.06 -22.29
CA GLU A 344 14.17 17.39 -22.12
C GLU A 344 14.19 16.63 -20.79
N LEU A 345 13.56 17.20 -19.76
CA LEU A 345 13.49 16.67 -18.39
C LEU A 345 12.26 17.28 -17.67
N LYS A 346 11.85 16.72 -16.52
CA LYS A 346 10.63 17.09 -15.74
C LYS A 346 9.28 16.61 -16.29
N SER A 347 9.26 15.49 -16.99
CA SER A 347 8.32 14.43 -16.65
C SER A 347 9.09 13.12 -16.58
N PHE A 348 8.74 12.25 -15.65
CA PHE A 348 9.51 11.06 -15.25
C PHE A 348 10.81 11.34 -14.45
N ILE A 349 11.64 10.31 -14.30
CA ILE A 349 12.32 9.83 -13.09
C ILE A 349 13.84 9.64 -13.36
N MET A 350 14.76 10.07 -12.45
CA MET A 350 16.20 9.63 -12.40
C MET A 350 16.80 9.77 -10.95
N SER A 351 17.96 9.23 -10.48
CA SER A 351 19.26 8.70 -11.00
C SER A 351 20.26 9.76 -11.54
N VAL A 352 21.60 9.60 -11.61
CA VAL A 352 22.55 8.46 -11.60
C VAL A 352 23.79 8.72 -10.71
N ASP A 353 24.35 7.66 -10.11
CA ASP A 353 25.74 7.33 -9.65
C ASP A 353 26.86 8.39 -9.43
N LEU A 354 27.72 8.15 -8.41
CA LEU A 354 29.21 8.09 -8.56
C LEU A 354 29.93 7.71 -7.24
N GLY A 355 30.83 6.71 -7.28
CA GLY A 355 32.06 6.68 -6.47
C GLY A 355 32.29 5.51 -5.47
N ASN A 356 33.36 4.75 -5.70
CA ASN A 356 33.98 3.78 -4.76
C ASN A 356 35.49 4.09 -4.70
N PRO A 357 36.16 4.12 -3.52
CA PRO A 357 37.20 3.09 -3.29
C PRO A 357 37.45 2.68 -1.81
N TYR A 358 38.23 1.60 -1.65
CA TYR A 358 38.90 1.10 -0.41
C TYR A 358 38.03 0.44 0.69
N SER A 359 38.57 -0.39 1.61
CA SER A 359 39.48 -1.57 1.48
C SER A 359 39.69 -2.25 2.85
N GLU A 360 39.67 -3.59 2.87
CA GLU A 360 40.17 -4.47 3.97
C GLU A 360 39.53 -4.34 5.38
N GLY A 361 39.74 -5.36 6.23
CA GLY A 361 39.30 -5.41 7.64
C GLY A 361 38.53 -6.68 8.03
N SER A 362 39.19 -7.65 8.67
CA SER A 362 38.62 -8.96 9.02
C SER A 362 38.35 -9.16 10.51
N ALA A 363 37.14 -9.61 10.88
CA ALA A 363 36.80 -10.09 12.24
C ALA A 363 35.44 -10.84 12.34
N TRP A 364 35.27 -12.01 11.70
CA TRP A 364 34.00 -12.78 11.77
C TRP A 364 34.19 -14.29 12.00
N PRO A 365 33.91 -14.78 13.22
CA PRO A 365 33.48 -16.18 13.39
C PRO A 365 32.22 -16.39 14.26
N LEU A 366 31.87 -15.47 15.17
CA LEU A 366 30.83 -15.72 16.20
C LEU A 366 29.40 -15.45 15.73
N LEU A 367 29.17 -14.41 14.92
CA LEU A 367 27.83 -14.06 14.43
C LEU A 367 27.30 -15.06 13.38
N GLY A 368 28.18 -15.72 12.63
CA GLY A 368 27.79 -16.73 11.62
C GLY A 368 27.08 -17.95 12.23
N ILE A 369 27.49 -18.37 13.44
CA ILE A 369 26.84 -19.47 14.17
C ILE A 369 25.43 -19.06 14.61
N CYS A 370 25.26 -17.83 15.12
CA CYS A 370 23.95 -17.30 15.49
C CYS A 370 23.01 -17.22 14.28
N PHE A 371 23.51 -16.75 13.13
CA PHE A 371 22.74 -16.66 11.90
C PHE A 371 22.36 -18.05 11.36
N ALA A 372 23.26 -19.03 11.42
CA ALA A 372 22.98 -20.42 11.02
C ALA A 372 21.89 -21.08 11.89
N VAL A 373 21.94 -20.88 13.22
CA VAL A 373 20.91 -21.39 14.15
C VAL A 373 19.55 -20.71 13.91
N LEU A 374 19.52 -19.40 13.69
CA LEU A 374 18.29 -18.67 13.34
C LEU A 374 17.70 -19.17 12.02
N CYS A 375 18.52 -19.37 10.98
CA CYS A 375 18.06 -19.91 9.70
C CYS A 375 17.54 -21.35 9.80
N LEU A 376 18.15 -22.21 10.64
CA LEU A 376 17.64 -23.56 10.92
C LEU A 376 16.27 -23.53 11.63
N LEU A 377 16.13 -22.69 12.67
CA LEU A 377 14.86 -22.50 13.36
C LEU A 377 13.77 -21.96 12.43
N TRP A 378 14.10 -20.99 11.58
CA TRP A 378 13.16 -20.41 10.61
C TRP A 378 12.75 -21.43 9.53
N GLY A 379 13.68 -22.27 9.07
CA GLY A 379 13.40 -23.38 8.15
C GLY A 379 12.46 -24.43 8.77
N ILE A 380 12.66 -24.78 10.04
CA ILE A 380 11.77 -25.69 10.79
C ILE A 380 10.38 -25.07 10.95
N ILE A 381 10.28 -23.78 11.32
CA ILE A 381 9.00 -23.05 11.41
C ILE A 381 8.28 -23.02 10.04
N PHE A 382 9.00 -22.82 8.94
CA PHE A 382 8.43 -22.82 7.60
C PHE A 382 7.91 -24.21 7.20
N ALA A 383 8.69 -25.27 7.48
CA ALA A 383 8.28 -26.66 7.23
C ALA A 383 7.03 -27.04 8.04
N ILE A 384 6.96 -26.65 9.31
CA ILE A 384 5.78 -26.87 10.17
C ILE A 384 4.56 -26.11 9.61
N LYS A 385 4.70 -24.82 9.28
CA LYS A 385 3.60 -24.04 8.65
C LYS A 385 3.12 -24.65 7.33
N TYR A 386 4.03 -25.21 6.53
CA TYR A 386 3.68 -25.89 5.28
C TYR A 386 2.91 -27.19 5.52
N CYS A 387 3.37 -28.05 6.44
CA CYS A 387 2.70 -29.30 6.79
C CYS A 387 1.32 -29.07 7.42
N VAL A 388 1.18 -28.10 8.32
CA VAL A 388 -0.13 -27.75 8.93
C VAL A 388 -1.10 -27.22 7.87
N LYS A 389 -0.65 -26.35 6.95
CA LYS A 389 -1.48 -25.81 5.86
C LYS A 389 -1.85 -26.85 4.80
N LYS A 390 -1.08 -27.93 4.65
CA LYS A 390 -1.49 -29.10 3.87
C LYS A 390 -2.58 -29.89 4.60
N ARG A 391 -2.40 -30.14 5.90
CA ARG A 391 -3.32 -30.98 6.69
C ARG A 391 -4.69 -30.35 6.95
N SER A 392 -4.82 -29.02 7.05
CA SER A 392 -6.15 -28.40 7.16
C SER A 392 -6.98 -28.60 5.88
N ARG A 393 -6.36 -28.44 4.71
CA ARG A 393 -7.00 -28.67 3.40
C ARG A 393 -7.40 -30.13 3.16
N GLU A 394 -6.70 -31.07 3.80
CA GLU A 394 -7.05 -32.50 3.76
C GLU A 394 -8.22 -32.85 4.70
N MET A 395 -8.54 -32.03 5.71
CA MET A 395 -9.72 -32.22 6.57
C MET A 395 -10.94 -31.44 6.07
N GLU A 396 -10.76 -30.23 5.52
CA GLU A 396 -11.84 -29.46 4.87
C GLU A 396 -12.46 -30.18 3.65
N GLY A 397 -11.77 -31.17 3.08
CA GLY A 397 -12.23 -31.96 1.94
C GLY A 397 -13.09 -33.19 2.26
N ILE A 398 -13.42 -33.46 3.53
CA ILE A 398 -14.03 -34.74 3.96
C ILE A 398 -15.53 -34.63 4.33
N GLU A 399 -16.05 -33.45 4.68
CA GLU A 399 -17.45 -33.27 5.13
C GLU A 399 -18.48 -32.88 4.03
N LEU A 400 -18.21 -33.19 2.75
CA LEU A 400 -19.22 -33.09 1.67
C LEU A 400 -19.47 -34.45 1.02
N GLY A 401 -20.21 -35.29 1.74
CA GLY A 401 -20.54 -36.65 1.34
C GLY A 401 -21.70 -36.76 0.33
N SER A 402 -21.50 -37.65 -0.66
CA SER A 402 -22.52 -38.52 -1.26
C SER A 402 -23.90 -37.96 -1.63
N ILE A 403 -24.11 -37.74 -2.94
CA ILE A 403 -25.36 -38.15 -3.61
C ILE A 403 -24.97 -38.93 -4.88
N GLU A 404 -25.48 -40.15 -5.02
CA GLU A 404 -25.24 -41.01 -6.18
C GLU A 404 -26.19 -40.69 -7.35
N ARG A 405 -25.68 -40.81 -8.58
CA ARG A 405 -26.27 -41.73 -9.57
C ARG A 405 -25.39 -42.01 -10.80
N ASP A 406 -24.97 -43.27 -10.89
CA ASP A 406 -25.09 -44.16 -12.04
C ASP A 406 -24.71 -43.69 -13.46
N SER A 407 -23.59 -44.27 -13.91
CA SER A 407 -23.41 -44.96 -15.20
C SER A 407 -23.86 -44.28 -16.51
N LEU A 408 -22.89 -44.08 -17.41
CA LEU A 408 -22.71 -44.95 -18.58
C LEU A 408 -21.37 -44.67 -19.25
N GLY A 409 -20.62 -45.71 -19.61
CA GLY A 409 -19.32 -45.60 -20.29
C GLY A 409 -19.29 -46.40 -21.60
N VAL A 410 -18.68 -45.85 -22.64
CA VAL A 410 -18.40 -46.54 -23.92
C VAL A 410 -16.98 -46.20 -24.37
N TRP A 411 -16.32 -47.14 -25.06
CA TRP A 411 -14.91 -47.10 -25.43
C TRP A 411 -14.58 -46.20 -26.64
N GLY A 412 -13.42 -45.53 -26.56
CA GLY A 412 -12.23 -45.77 -27.41
C GLY A 412 -12.26 -45.49 -28.92
N GLY A 413 -11.13 -45.00 -29.46
CA GLY A 413 -10.91 -44.95 -30.91
C GLY A 413 -9.67 -44.16 -31.37
N SER A 414 -8.64 -44.87 -31.84
CA SER A 414 -7.57 -44.45 -32.80
C SER A 414 -6.87 -43.08 -32.68
N GLY A 415 -5.53 -43.08 -32.69
CA GLY A 415 -4.72 -41.87 -32.87
C GLY A 415 -4.50 -41.47 -34.34
N GLY A 416 -4.02 -40.23 -34.55
CA GLY A 416 -3.59 -39.73 -35.86
C GLY A 416 -2.56 -38.60 -35.71
N SER A 417 -1.38 -38.77 -36.30
CA SER A 417 -0.25 -37.84 -36.19
C SER A 417 -0.11 -36.97 -37.44
N VAL A 418 -0.35 -35.65 -37.34
CA VAL A 418 -0.16 -34.72 -38.47
C VAL A 418 0.48 -33.40 -38.00
N SER A 419 1.58 -33.05 -38.66
CA SER A 419 2.19 -31.72 -38.88
C SER A 419 2.19 -30.66 -37.76
N ALA A 420 3.39 -30.16 -37.44
CA ALA A 420 3.53 -28.90 -36.71
C ALA A 420 2.99 -27.72 -37.54
N ALA A 421 2.26 -26.81 -36.89
CA ALA A 421 1.91 -25.51 -37.44
C ALA A 421 3.06 -24.50 -37.24
N PRO A 422 3.24 -23.51 -38.13
CA PRO A 422 4.20 -22.42 -37.90
C PRO A 422 3.79 -21.58 -36.67
N PRO A 423 4.74 -20.93 -35.98
CA PRO A 423 4.43 -20.14 -34.80
C PRO A 423 3.48 -18.99 -35.15
N ALA A 424 2.38 -18.87 -34.40
CA ALA A 424 1.45 -17.77 -34.54
C ALA A 424 2.15 -16.42 -34.31
N PRO A 425 1.79 -15.35 -35.05
CA PRO A 425 2.41 -14.05 -34.88
C PRO A 425 2.21 -13.55 -33.45
N VAL A 426 3.30 -13.21 -32.76
CA VAL A 426 3.26 -12.71 -31.39
C VAL A 426 2.40 -11.43 -31.36
N PRO A 427 1.34 -11.37 -30.53
CA PRO A 427 0.47 -10.20 -30.46
C PRO A 427 1.28 -8.98 -30.01
N ARG A 428 1.04 -7.84 -30.65
CA ARG A 428 1.74 -6.58 -30.33
C ARG A 428 1.32 -6.08 -28.95
N ALA A 429 2.06 -6.46 -27.92
CA ALA A 429 1.94 -5.86 -26.61
C ALA A 429 2.28 -4.37 -26.70
N VAL A 430 1.33 -3.50 -26.37
CA VAL A 430 1.59 -2.07 -26.23
C VAL A 430 1.85 -1.80 -24.77
N ILE A 431 3.12 -1.58 -24.44
CA ILE A 431 3.51 -0.95 -23.18
C ILE A 431 3.07 0.51 -23.30
N LEU A 432 2.06 0.88 -22.52
CA LEU A 432 1.73 2.27 -22.30
C LEU A 432 2.50 2.73 -21.08
N ASP A 433 3.38 3.71 -21.28
CA ASP A 433 3.96 4.48 -20.18
C ASP A 433 2.82 4.99 -19.29
N GLY A 434 3.01 4.95 -17.97
CA GLY A 434 1.94 5.08 -16.97
C GLY A 434 1.24 6.44 -16.88
N GLN A 435 1.43 7.35 -17.84
CA GLN A 435 0.86 8.69 -17.88
C GLN A 435 -0.24 8.82 -18.95
N SER A 436 -1.41 9.28 -18.49
CA SER A 436 -2.68 9.59 -19.19
C SER A 436 -2.76 9.29 -20.71
N VAL A 437 -3.46 8.23 -21.07
CA VAL A 437 -3.67 7.84 -22.49
C VAL A 437 -4.56 8.85 -23.23
N ALA A 438 -3.97 9.61 -24.14
CA ALA A 438 -4.68 10.55 -25.01
C ALA A 438 -4.31 10.33 -26.49
N ILE A 439 -5.29 9.93 -27.31
CA ILE A 439 -5.12 9.73 -28.76
C ILE A 439 -6.05 10.68 -29.52
N PHE A 440 -5.53 11.24 -30.61
CA PHE A 440 -6.03 12.43 -31.28
C PHE A 440 -7.19 12.15 -32.26
N ARG A 441 -8.09 13.11 -32.41
CA ARG A 441 -9.09 13.15 -33.49
C ARG A 441 -8.47 13.80 -34.72
N LYS A 442 -8.19 13.04 -35.79
CA LYS A 442 -7.90 13.63 -37.11
C LYS A 442 -9.19 14.24 -37.67
N GLY A 443 -9.06 15.37 -38.38
CA GLY A 443 -10.17 16.29 -38.61
C GLY A 443 -11.40 15.70 -39.32
N THR A 444 -12.57 16.14 -38.87
CA THR A 444 -13.85 16.12 -39.58
C THR A 444 -14.62 17.37 -39.13
N GLN A 445 -15.28 18.05 -40.06
CA GLN A 445 -15.90 19.36 -39.79
C GLN A 445 -17.11 19.25 -38.84
N LEU A 446 -17.39 20.33 -38.13
CA LEU A 446 -18.64 20.53 -37.40
C LEU A 446 -19.76 20.91 -38.39
N PRO A 447 -20.90 20.21 -38.41
CA PRO A 447 -22.18 20.78 -38.77
C PRO A 447 -22.72 21.59 -37.58
N THR A 448 -23.49 22.65 -37.87
CA THR A 448 -24.20 23.45 -36.87
C THR A 448 -25.45 22.74 -36.32
N SER A 449 -25.94 23.26 -35.18
CA SER A 449 -27.20 22.91 -34.48
C SER A 449 -28.47 22.99 -35.37
N PRO A 450 -29.67 22.46 -35.00
CA PRO A 450 -30.11 22.27 -33.60
C PRO A 450 -31.12 21.13 -33.24
N TRP A 451 -31.40 21.03 -31.93
CA TRP A 451 -32.61 20.53 -31.23
C TRP A 451 -33.09 19.05 -31.30
N GLN A 452 -33.56 18.57 -30.13
CA GLN A 452 -34.55 17.49 -29.89
C GLN A 452 -34.15 16.05 -30.30
N LEU A 453 -34.62 14.95 -29.69
CA LEU A 453 -35.44 14.64 -28.49
C LEU A 453 -34.76 13.44 -27.77
N LEU A 454 -34.88 13.27 -26.45
CA LEU A 454 -35.92 12.44 -25.82
C LEU A 454 -35.89 12.61 -24.29
N LYS A 455 -37.06 12.64 -23.65
CA LYS A 455 -37.22 12.46 -22.19
C LYS A 455 -38.09 11.21 -21.94
N PRO A 456 -37.76 10.35 -20.97
CA PRO A 456 -38.77 9.51 -20.30
C PRO A 456 -39.71 10.42 -19.50
N SER A 457 -41.00 10.08 -19.45
CA SER A 457 -42.01 10.86 -18.73
C SER A 457 -42.54 10.09 -17.52
N ILE A 458 -42.50 10.72 -16.34
CA ILE A 458 -43.37 10.39 -15.21
C ILE A 458 -43.82 11.71 -14.59
N ASN A 459 -45.13 11.95 -14.62
CA ASN A 459 -45.76 13.03 -13.86
C ASN A 459 -46.72 12.42 -12.84
N SER A 460 -46.61 12.92 -11.61
CA SER A 460 -47.62 13.03 -10.54
C SER A 460 -49.09 12.69 -10.89
N THR A 461 -49.88 12.11 -9.99
CA THR A 461 -50.39 12.85 -8.82
C THR A 461 -50.93 11.97 -7.68
N SER A 462 -51.24 12.61 -6.55
CA SER A 462 -51.55 12.05 -5.23
C SER A 462 -53.00 11.61 -5.00
N ARG A 463 -53.17 10.65 -4.08
CA ARG A 463 -54.24 10.48 -3.05
C ARG A 463 -53.70 9.49 -2.00
N LEU A 464 -53.54 9.86 -0.72
CA LEU A 464 -54.58 9.95 0.31
C LEU A 464 -55.38 8.65 0.51
N CYS A 465 -54.93 7.85 1.49
CA CYS A 465 -55.76 7.10 2.44
C CYS A 465 -54.91 6.76 3.68
N ASP A 466 -55.55 6.72 4.85
CA ASP A 466 -54.91 6.46 6.14
C ASP A 466 -54.61 4.97 6.39
N LEU A 467 -53.63 4.69 7.26
CA LEU A 467 -53.81 3.73 8.35
C LEU A 467 -52.73 3.91 9.42
N GLN A 468 -53.13 4.39 10.60
CA GLN A 468 -52.26 4.58 11.76
C GLN A 468 -52.59 3.52 12.84
N ARG A 469 -51.55 3.06 13.55
CA ARG A 469 -51.60 2.33 14.84
C ARG A 469 -52.20 0.91 14.84
N LEU A 470 -51.34 -0.06 15.14
CA LEU A 470 -51.68 -1.13 16.07
C LEU A 470 -50.84 -0.94 17.35
N LYS A 471 -51.50 -0.77 18.49
CA LYS A 471 -50.91 -0.83 19.83
C LYS A 471 -51.24 -2.20 20.43
N LEU A 472 -50.27 -2.86 21.05
CA LEU A 472 -50.51 -3.83 22.12
C LEU A 472 -49.63 -3.49 23.33
N PRO A 473 -50.03 -3.89 24.55
CA PRO A 473 -49.64 -3.18 25.78
C PRO A 473 -48.33 -3.71 26.40
N GLY A 474 -47.69 -2.86 27.19
CA GLY A 474 -46.63 -3.28 28.10
C GLY A 474 -47.17 -3.90 29.38
N SER A 475 -46.42 -4.83 29.97
CA SER A 475 -46.63 -5.37 31.31
C SER A 475 -45.36 -5.21 32.13
N GLN A 476 -45.47 -4.59 33.31
CA GLN A 476 -44.41 -4.65 34.33
C GLN A 476 -44.29 -6.11 34.81
N PHE A 477 -43.07 -6.60 35.00
CA PHE A 477 -42.85 -7.77 35.86
C PHE A 477 -41.61 -7.60 36.73
N SER A 478 -41.60 -8.28 37.88
CA SER A 478 -40.74 -7.95 39.01
C SER A 478 -39.25 -8.24 38.78
N SER A 479 -38.41 -7.43 39.41
CA SER A 479 -37.03 -7.80 39.70
C SER A 479 -36.95 -8.88 40.80
N ARG A 480 -35.75 -9.47 40.94
CA ARG A 480 -35.30 -10.54 41.87
C ARG A 480 -35.39 -11.98 41.33
N LEU A 481 -34.50 -12.82 41.87
CA LEU A 481 -34.36 -14.27 41.65
C LEU A 481 -33.98 -14.71 40.24
N PHE A 482 -32.70 -14.53 39.89
CA PHE A 482 -31.80 -15.66 39.63
C PHE A 482 -30.35 -15.20 39.80
N ALA A 483 -29.71 -15.61 40.90
CA ALA A 483 -28.28 -15.47 41.10
C ALA A 483 -27.62 -16.83 40.83
N PRO A 484 -26.74 -16.96 39.82
CA PRO A 484 -25.94 -18.16 39.63
C PRO A 484 -25.04 -18.38 40.84
N SER A 485 -24.97 -19.61 41.35
CA SER A 485 -24.06 -19.98 42.44
C SER A 485 -22.60 -19.79 42.03
N GLN A 486 -21.78 -19.23 42.92
CA GLN A 486 -20.32 -19.19 42.76
C GLN A 486 -19.70 -20.60 42.86
N SER A 487 -19.74 -21.37 41.77
CA SER A 487 -18.78 -22.46 41.53
C SER A 487 -17.48 -21.84 41.01
N ALA A 488 -16.37 -22.08 41.71
CA ALA A 488 -15.11 -21.39 41.44
C ALA A 488 -14.47 -21.76 40.08
N VAL A 489 -14.78 -20.96 39.06
CA VAL A 489 -13.90 -20.79 37.90
C VAL A 489 -12.82 -19.79 38.34
N MET A 490 -11.56 -20.25 38.46
CA MET A 490 -10.44 -19.31 38.55
C MET A 490 -10.32 -18.57 37.22
N ASP A 491 -10.20 -17.24 37.28
CA ASP A 491 -9.89 -16.45 36.10
C ASP A 491 -8.53 -16.88 35.55
N PHE A 492 -8.47 -17.25 34.27
CA PHE A 492 -7.24 -17.62 33.58
C PHE A 492 -6.21 -16.48 33.65
N SER A 493 -6.64 -15.22 33.71
CA SER A 493 -5.76 -14.05 33.88
C SER A 493 -4.96 -14.12 35.18
N ASP A 494 -5.55 -14.60 36.29
CA ASP A 494 -4.85 -14.69 37.58
C ASP A 494 -3.92 -15.90 37.64
N ALA A 495 -4.27 -16.99 36.93
CA ALA A 495 -3.36 -18.12 36.73
C ALA A 495 -2.10 -17.70 35.95
N PHE A 496 -2.25 -16.94 34.85
CA PHE A 496 -1.11 -16.42 34.09
C PHE A 496 -0.26 -15.42 34.88
N ARG A 497 -0.88 -14.50 35.64
CA ARG A 497 -0.16 -13.59 36.55
C ARG A 497 0.68 -14.35 37.57
N LEU A 498 0.13 -15.40 38.19
CA LEU A 498 0.84 -16.22 39.16
C LEU A 498 2.05 -16.96 38.54
N VAL A 499 1.89 -17.46 37.31
CA VAL A 499 2.99 -18.09 36.56
C VAL A 499 4.07 -17.07 36.19
N ASN A 500 3.71 -15.91 35.64
CA ASN A 500 4.64 -14.84 35.29
C ASN A 500 5.42 -14.33 36.53
N LEU A 501 4.73 -14.14 37.66
CA LEU A 501 5.32 -13.76 38.95
C LEU A 501 6.31 -14.83 39.46
N GLY A 502 5.95 -16.11 39.35
CA GLY A 502 6.82 -17.23 39.69
C GLY A 502 8.08 -17.31 38.82
N VAL A 503 7.93 -17.13 37.50
CA VAL A 503 9.06 -17.07 36.56
C VAL A 503 9.98 -15.88 36.88
N GLY A 504 9.42 -14.69 37.11
CA GLY A 504 10.19 -13.51 37.50
C GLY A 504 10.95 -13.70 38.82
N ALA A 505 10.33 -14.32 39.82
CA ALA A 505 10.99 -14.68 41.08
C ALA A 505 12.12 -15.71 40.89
N PHE A 506 11.91 -16.74 40.07
CA PHE A 506 12.96 -17.71 39.73
C PHE A 506 14.11 -17.07 38.93
N MET A 507 13.83 -16.12 38.03
CA MET A 507 14.87 -15.34 37.34
C MET A 507 15.70 -14.50 38.32
N ILE A 508 15.07 -13.80 39.27
CA ILE A 508 15.78 -13.02 40.30
C ILE A 508 16.68 -13.94 41.16
N PHE A 509 16.11 -15.03 41.70
CA PHE A 509 16.85 -15.95 42.56
C PHE A 509 18.00 -16.65 41.82
N SER A 510 17.73 -17.21 40.63
CA SER A 510 18.73 -17.91 39.85
C SER A 510 19.80 -16.97 39.27
N GLY A 511 19.43 -15.74 38.89
CA GLY A 511 20.37 -14.71 38.44
C GLY A 511 21.37 -14.33 39.55
N LEU A 512 20.87 -14.03 40.76
CA LEU A 512 21.72 -13.74 41.93
C LEU A 512 22.60 -14.94 42.31
N TRP A 513 22.09 -16.17 42.23
CA TRP A 513 22.87 -17.38 42.49
C TRP A 513 23.94 -17.64 41.42
N HIS A 514 23.65 -17.36 40.14
CA HIS A 514 24.54 -17.60 39.00
C HIS A 514 25.83 -16.76 39.08
N ILE A 515 25.81 -15.62 39.77
CA ILE A 515 27.00 -14.77 40.03
C ILE A 515 28.13 -15.55 40.74
N PHE A 516 27.81 -16.63 41.46
CA PHE A 516 28.78 -17.42 42.21
C PHE A 516 29.22 -18.71 41.47
N PRO A 517 30.52 -19.08 41.50
CA PRO A 517 31.67 -18.27 41.90
C PRO A 517 31.89 -17.08 40.95
N PHE A 518 32.43 -15.99 41.49
CA PHE A 518 32.55 -14.68 40.83
C PHE A 518 33.49 -14.73 39.62
N MET A 519 32.90 -14.76 38.42
CA MET A 519 33.59 -14.64 37.14
C MET A 519 32.87 -13.59 36.29
N PHE A 520 33.61 -12.78 35.52
CA PHE A 520 33.04 -11.62 34.82
C PHE A 520 31.82 -11.95 33.93
N GLY A 521 31.89 -13.03 33.14
CA GLY A 521 30.75 -13.49 32.33
C GLY A 521 29.54 -13.92 33.15
N LYS A 522 29.76 -14.62 34.27
CA LYS A 522 28.71 -15.04 35.20
C LYS A 522 28.06 -13.86 35.93
N LEU A 523 28.87 -12.86 36.31
CA LEU A 523 28.39 -11.63 36.93
C LEU A 523 27.44 -10.89 35.98
N MET A 524 27.85 -10.71 34.71
CA MET A 524 27.02 -10.03 33.71
C MET A 524 25.72 -10.80 33.46
N VAL A 525 25.79 -12.12 33.20
CA VAL A 525 24.61 -12.97 33.03
C VAL A 525 23.67 -12.89 34.24
N GLY A 526 24.20 -13.04 35.45
CA GLY A 526 23.41 -13.02 36.68
C GLY A 526 22.70 -11.68 36.92
N LEU A 527 23.39 -10.56 36.66
CA LEU A 527 22.81 -9.22 36.76
C LEU A 527 21.73 -8.97 35.70
N TYR A 528 21.96 -9.34 34.44
CA TYR A 528 20.95 -9.20 33.38
C TYR A 528 19.70 -10.05 33.67
N VAL A 529 19.87 -11.32 34.06
CA VAL A 529 18.73 -12.19 34.38
C VAL A 529 17.95 -11.68 35.59
N ALA A 530 18.63 -11.18 36.64
CA ALA A 530 17.95 -10.60 37.80
C ALA A 530 17.18 -9.31 37.44
N LEU A 531 17.76 -8.42 36.62
CA LEU A 531 17.11 -7.21 36.11
C LEU A 531 15.87 -7.55 35.26
N PHE A 532 15.99 -8.50 34.33
CA PHE A 532 14.87 -8.97 33.52
C PHE A 532 13.79 -9.68 34.35
N GLY A 533 14.18 -10.39 35.42
CA GLY A 533 13.24 -10.97 36.38
C GLY A 533 12.42 -9.89 37.09
N ALA A 534 13.08 -8.83 37.57
CA ALA A 534 12.39 -7.68 38.17
C ALA A 534 11.46 -6.96 37.19
N ILE A 535 11.87 -6.77 35.93
CA ILE A 535 11.00 -6.22 34.87
C ILE A 535 9.78 -7.12 34.62
N THR A 536 9.98 -8.44 34.59
CA THR A 536 8.90 -9.43 34.41
C THR A 536 7.90 -9.38 35.56
N VAL A 537 8.36 -9.20 36.81
CA VAL A 537 7.48 -9.01 37.98
C VAL A 537 6.72 -7.69 37.89
N LEU A 538 7.39 -6.57 37.56
CA LEU A 538 6.79 -5.25 37.47
C LEU A 538 5.65 -5.19 36.43
N LEU A 539 5.85 -5.83 35.26
CA LEU A 539 4.87 -5.91 34.18
C LEU A 539 3.52 -6.51 34.61
N GLU A 540 3.50 -7.39 35.61
CA GLU A 540 2.25 -8.00 36.08
C GLU A 540 1.41 -7.05 36.96
N PHE A 541 2.04 -6.03 37.56
CA PHE A 541 1.39 -5.03 38.42
C PHE A 541 1.14 -3.70 37.71
N GLN A 542 2.07 -3.23 36.87
CA GLN A 542 1.96 -1.96 36.15
C GLN A 542 2.79 -1.99 34.86
N ILE A 543 2.16 -1.67 33.73
CA ILE A 543 2.84 -1.54 32.43
C ILE A 543 3.33 -0.09 32.26
N PRO A 544 4.65 0.16 32.15
CA PRO A 544 5.15 1.48 31.78
C PRO A 544 4.85 1.78 30.30
N PRO A 545 4.30 2.95 29.93
CA PRO A 545 3.92 3.26 28.54
C PRO A 545 5.13 3.38 27.58
N GLN A 546 6.35 3.45 28.10
CA GLN A 546 7.58 3.38 27.32
C GLN A 546 8.03 1.93 27.06
N LEU A 547 7.60 0.95 27.86
CA LEU A 547 8.13 -0.41 27.79
C LEU A 547 7.52 -1.22 26.63
N SER A 548 6.25 -0.99 26.29
CA SER A 548 5.64 -1.52 25.05
C SER A 548 6.40 -1.05 23.80
N ARG A 549 6.86 0.21 23.76
CA ARG A 549 7.61 0.79 22.63
C ARG A 549 8.95 0.09 22.36
N TYR A 550 9.64 -0.40 23.39
CA TYR A 550 10.99 -0.98 23.27
C TYR A 550 11.04 -2.51 23.50
N ALA A 551 9.99 -3.10 24.05
CA ALA A 551 9.90 -4.53 24.37
C ALA A 551 8.52 -5.11 24.04
N SER A 552 7.90 -4.69 22.93
CA SER A 552 6.59 -5.18 22.43
C SER A 552 6.48 -6.71 22.39
N PHE A 553 7.58 -7.42 22.14
CA PHE A 553 7.61 -8.88 22.18
C PHE A 553 7.20 -9.49 23.54
N LEU A 554 7.34 -8.77 24.66
CA LEU A 554 6.85 -9.20 25.98
C LEU A 554 5.33 -9.11 26.13
N PHE A 555 4.62 -8.59 25.12
CA PHE A 555 3.16 -8.49 25.05
C PHE A 555 2.61 -9.47 23.99
N SER A 556 3.09 -10.72 24.05
CA SER A 556 2.60 -11.87 23.26
C SER A 556 2.98 -13.19 23.95
N PHE A 557 2.23 -14.27 23.73
CA PHE A 557 2.61 -15.60 24.22
C PHE A 557 3.89 -16.08 23.53
N ILE A 558 3.96 -15.98 22.20
CA ILE A 558 5.14 -16.37 21.42
C ILE A 558 6.42 -15.64 21.86
N GLY A 559 6.36 -14.32 22.09
CA GLY A 559 7.52 -13.51 22.43
C GLY A 559 7.99 -13.68 23.87
N ARG A 560 7.08 -13.76 24.86
CA ARG A 560 7.44 -14.19 26.22
C ARG A 560 7.96 -15.63 26.25
N GLY A 561 7.36 -16.53 25.45
CA GLY A 561 7.77 -17.93 25.36
C GLY A 561 9.21 -18.10 24.86
N ILE A 562 9.56 -17.46 23.74
CA ILE A 562 10.93 -17.43 23.20
C ILE A 562 11.90 -16.79 24.21
N PHE A 563 11.49 -15.71 24.87
CA PHE A 563 12.30 -15.02 25.87
C PHE A 563 12.61 -15.91 27.10
N TYR A 564 11.62 -16.60 27.66
CA TYR A 564 11.82 -17.53 28.77
C TYR A 564 12.66 -18.75 28.35
N ILE A 565 12.50 -19.28 27.12
CA ILE A 565 13.41 -20.32 26.58
C ILE A 565 14.86 -19.81 26.54
N PHE A 566 15.09 -18.60 26.02
CA PHE A 566 16.42 -17.99 25.91
C PHE A 566 17.07 -17.79 27.29
N VAL A 567 16.35 -17.19 28.25
CA VAL A 567 16.82 -16.99 29.62
C VAL A 567 17.10 -18.32 30.33
N GLY A 568 16.20 -19.29 30.19
CA GLY A 568 16.36 -20.62 30.78
C GLY A 568 17.59 -21.35 30.26
N CYS A 569 17.82 -21.34 28.94
CA CYS A 569 19.01 -21.90 28.30
C CYS A 569 20.33 -21.25 28.75
N ILE A 570 20.33 -19.95 29.05
CA ILE A 570 21.52 -19.23 29.55
C ILE A 570 21.83 -19.57 31.02
N LEU A 571 20.82 -19.94 31.81
CA LEU A 571 20.98 -20.36 33.21
C LEU A 571 21.45 -21.80 33.38
N ILE A 572 21.20 -22.67 32.39
CA ILE A 572 21.67 -24.06 32.36
C ILE A 572 23.20 -24.07 32.33
N GLY A 573 23.80 -24.79 33.28
CA GLY A 573 25.25 -24.82 33.47
C GLY A 573 25.69 -25.81 34.55
N PRO A 574 26.93 -25.70 35.05
CA PRO A 574 27.51 -26.70 35.96
C PRO A 574 26.95 -26.66 37.38
N SER A 575 26.04 -25.75 37.73
CA SER A 575 25.38 -25.73 39.04
C SER A 575 24.00 -26.36 38.94
N THR A 576 23.71 -27.34 39.81
CA THR A 576 22.42 -28.04 39.86
C THR A 576 21.27 -27.04 40.08
N THR A 577 21.48 -26.05 40.96
CA THR A 577 20.49 -25.01 41.28
C THR A 577 20.09 -24.18 40.06
N THR A 578 21.05 -23.61 39.32
CA THR A 578 20.71 -22.79 38.13
C THR A 578 20.15 -23.62 36.98
N SER A 579 20.56 -24.89 36.85
CA SER A 579 20.01 -25.79 35.83
C SER A 579 18.58 -26.26 36.14
N ILE A 580 18.20 -26.42 37.41
CA ILE A 580 16.81 -26.69 37.81
C ILE A 580 15.92 -25.47 37.50
N PHE A 581 16.30 -24.27 37.96
CA PHE A 581 15.48 -23.07 37.70
C PHE A 581 15.48 -22.66 36.22
N GLY A 582 16.62 -22.75 35.53
CA GLY A 582 16.73 -22.49 34.10
C GLY A 582 15.90 -23.46 33.26
N GLY A 583 15.94 -24.76 33.60
CA GLY A 583 15.07 -25.77 32.99
C GLY A 583 13.58 -25.52 33.22
N ALA A 584 13.18 -25.12 34.43
CA ALA A 584 11.80 -24.76 34.75
C ALA A 584 11.33 -23.52 33.96
N ILE A 585 12.14 -22.46 33.89
CA ILE A 585 11.84 -21.24 33.11
C ILE A 585 11.73 -21.58 31.61
N ALA A 586 12.65 -22.39 31.07
CA ALA A 586 12.59 -22.82 29.68
C ALA A 586 11.33 -23.66 29.38
N LEU A 587 10.91 -24.54 30.30
CA LEU A 587 9.71 -25.35 30.16
C LEU A 587 8.42 -24.50 30.13
N VAL A 588 8.32 -23.48 31.00
CA VAL A 588 7.22 -22.49 30.94
C VAL A 588 7.27 -21.70 29.63
N GLY A 589 8.46 -21.35 29.14
CA GLY A 589 8.64 -20.75 27.82
C GLY A 589 8.10 -21.60 26.67
N VAL A 590 8.41 -22.91 26.67
CA VAL A 590 7.85 -23.87 25.70
C VAL A 590 6.32 -23.96 25.81
N ALA A 591 5.77 -23.98 27.03
CA ALA A 591 4.32 -23.97 27.23
C ALA A 591 3.67 -22.70 26.64
N TYR A 592 4.28 -21.52 26.82
CA TYR A 592 3.79 -20.26 26.24
C TYR A 592 3.86 -20.27 24.71
N VAL A 593 4.91 -20.82 24.11
CA VAL A 593 4.98 -21.02 22.65
C VAL A 593 3.88 -21.96 22.15
N ILE A 594 3.48 -22.98 22.93
CA ILE A 594 2.38 -23.90 22.57
C ILE A 594 1.01 -23.22 22.69
N LEU A 595 0.78 -22.38 23.71
CA LEU A 595 -0.50 -21.68 23.95
C LEU A 595 -0.90 -20.77 22.77
N GLU A 596 0.06 -20.13 22.11
CA GLU A 596 -0.15 -19.34 20.88
C GLU A 596 -0.86 -20.13 19.75
N PHE A 597 -0.74 -21.47 19.74
CA PHE A 597 -1.36 -22.34 18.73
C PHE A 597 -2.70 -22.97 19.20
N ILE A 598 -3.28 -22.51 20.31
CA ILE A 598 -4.56 -22.98 20.85
C ILE A 598 -5.60 -21.85 20.70
N PRO A 599 -6.47 -21.87 19.67
CA PRO A 599 -7.34 -20.73 19.34
C PRO A 599 -8.41 -20.36 20.39
N SER A 600 -8.54 -21.15 21.46
CA SER A 600 -9.47 -20.91 22.57
C SER A 600 -8.84 -20.25 23.79
N ILE A 601 -7.56 -19.84 23.73
CA ILE A 601 -6.85 -19.19 24.83
C ILE A 601 -6.25 -17.87 24.34
N GLU A 602 -6.84 -16.76 24.75
CA GLU A 602 -6.31 -15.43 24.45
C GLU A 602 -5.24 -14.97 25.47
N PRO A 603 -4.31 -14.08 25.09
CA PRO A 603 -3.41 -13.44 26.05
C PRO A 603 -4.20 -12.63 27.10
N PRO A 604 -3.83 -12.73 28.40
CA PRO A 604 -4.42 -11.87 29.44
C PRO A 604 -4.11 -10.40 29.16
N GLN A 605 -4.92 -9.49 29.71
CA GLN A 605 -4.83 -8.05 29.40
C GLN A 605 -3.44 -7.42 29.66
N ASN A 606 -2.66 -7.95 30.60
CA ASN A 606 -1.30 -7.49 30.89
C ASN A 606 -0.22 -8.08 29.97
N MET A 607 -0.61 -8.99 29.07
CA MET A 607 0.19 -9.52 27.96
C MET A 607 -0.37 -9.11 26.59
N ARG A 608 -1.38 -8.23 26.54
CA ARG A 608 -1.79 -7.52 25.32
C ARG A 608 -1.10 -6.17 25.27
N GLU A 609 -0.86 -5.64 24.07
CA GLU A 609 -0.64 -4.19 23.95
C GLU A 609 -1.91 -3.47 24.40
N ALA A 610 -1.78 -2.33 25.10
CA ALA A 610 -2.93 -1.68 25.72
C ALA A 610 -3.96 -1.26 24.63
N ASP A 611 -5.16 -1.85 24.68
CA ASP A 611 -6.16 -1.74 23.62
C ASP A 611 -6.58 -0.28 23.37
N GLY A 612 -5.98 0.33 22.35
CA GLY A 612 -6.53 1.48 21.64
C GLY A 612 -7.80 1.04 20.92
N GLY A 613 -8.90 0.98 21.69
CA GLY A 613 -10.18 0.32 21.42
C GLY A 613 -10.41 -0.21 20.00
N TRP A 614 -9.99 -1.45 19.74
CA TRP A 614 -10.25 -2.14 18.47
C TRP A 614 -11.72 -2.59 18.36
N GLY A 615 -12.58 -1.66 17.96
CA GLY A 615 -13.93 -1.93 17.49
C GLY A 615 -13.92 -2.70 16.17
N ALA A 616 -13.68 -4.01 16.23
CA ALA A 616 -13.69 -4.90 15.07
C ALA A 616 -15.14 -5.20 14.64
N GLU A 617 -15.74 -4.31 13.85
CA GLU A 617 -17.00 -4.57 13.14
C GLU A 617 -16.76 -4.61 11.62
N GLN A 618 -17.37 -5.60 10.96
CA GLN A 618 -17.12 -5.92 9.55
C GLN A 618 -18.09 -5.16 8.62
N VAL A 619 -17.57 -4.24 7.79
CA VAL A 619 -18.18 -3.81 6.52
C VAL A 619 -17.10 -3.52 5.48
#